data_AF-A0A949IJX1-F1
#
_entry.id   AF-A0A949IJX1-F1
#
_cell.length_a   1.000
_cell.length_b   1.000
_cell.length_c   1.000
_cell.angle_alpha   90.00
_cell.angle_beta   90.00
_cell.angle_gamma   90.00
#
_symmetry.space_group_name_H-M   'P 1'
#
loop_
_entity.id
_entity.type
_entity.pdbx_description
1 polymer ?
#
loop_
_entity_poly.entity_id
_entity_poly.type
_entity_poly.pdbx_seq_one_letter_code
_entity_poly.pdbx_strand_id
1 'polypeptide(L)'
;MKLVLELPKDKGYILFVNELAGDENFVPYRDCFFDCEKSERWHADRTIREAWEAEKEEHGSRGGIFNQCRWVGSTGWEFWSSDQDAILRTAMKVAEHLGLELELK
;
A
#
# COMPACT_ATOMS: atom_id res chain seq x y z
N MET A 1 4.20 -3.34 11.97
CA MET A 1 3.92 -2.60 10.72
C MET A 1 4.07 -1.10 10.91
N LYS A 2 4.59 -0.41 9.89
CA LYS A 2 4.69 1.05 9.82
C LYS A 2 4.16 1.55 8.47
N LEU A 3 3.28 2.56 8.47
CA LEU A 3 2.67 3.13 7.26
C LEU A 3 3.31 4.49 6.91
N VAL A 4 3.80 4.64 5.68
CA VAL A 4 4.47 5.87 5.22
C VAL A 4 3.96 6.24 3.84
N LEU A 5 3.47 7.46 3.66
CA LEU A 5 3.22 8.04 2.34
C LEU A 5 4.44 8.90 1.94
N GLU A 6 5.20 8.41 0.98
CA GLU A 6 6.37 9.11 0.44
C GLU A 6 5.93 10.08 -0.67
N LEU A 7 6.35 11.34 -0.51
CA LEU A 7 6.11 12.41 -1.45
C LEU A 7 6.92 12.22 -2.74
N PRO A 8 6.35 12.61 -3.89
CA PRO A 8 7.01 12.48 -5.17
C PRO A 8 8.28 13.34 -5.24
N LYS A 9 9.45 12.70 -5.42
CA LYS A 9 10.69 13.41 -5.81
C LYS A 9 10.79 13.54 -7.32
N ASP A 10 10.75 12.39 -8.00
CA ASP A 10 10.81 12.28 -9.46
C ASP A 10 9.70 11.37 -10.06
N LYS A 11 8.99 10.62 -9.21
CA LYS A 11 7.93 9.63 -9.55
C LYS A 11 6.60 10.00 -8.88
N GLY A 12 5.56 9.18 -9.03
CA GLY A 12 4.30 9.33 -8.28
C GLY A 12 4.47 9.09 -6.77
N TYR A 13 3.43 9.39 -5.99
CA TYR A 13 3.38 9.07 -4.56
C TYR A 13 3.49 7.56 -4.34
N ILE A 14 4.16 7.13 -3.27
CA ILE A 14 4.24 5.72 -2.89
C ILE A 14 3.78 5.54 -1.45
N LEU A 15 2.79 4.68 -1.23
CA LEU A 15 2.38 4.26 0.11
C LEU A 15 3.10 2.97 0.48
N PHE A 16 4.00 3.06 1.45
CA PHE A 16 4.75 1.94 2.01
C PHE A 16 4.08 1.40 3.27
N VAL A 17 3.98 0.07 3.35
CA VAL A 17 3.79 -0.65 4.61
C VAL A 17 5.07 -1.45 4.88
N ASN A 18 5.78 -1.04 5.92
CA ASN A 18 7.06 -1.61 6.33
C ASN A 18 6.88 -2.47 7.59
N GLU A 19 7.92 -3.22 7.93
CA GLU A 19 7.97 -4.06 9.14
C GLU A 19 6.79 -5.07 9.16
N LEU A 20 6.58 -5.74 8.02
CA LEU A 20 5.57 -6.79 7.85
C LEU A 20 6.06 -8.07 8.53
N ALA A 21 5.37 -8.49 9.59
CA ALA A 21 5.65 -9.75 10.28
C ALA A 21 5.23 -10.96 9.43
N GLY A 22 5.96 -12.07 9.55
CA GLY A 22 5.65 -13.32 8.85
C GLY A 22 5.98 -13.31 7.36
N ASP A 23 6.71 -12.30 6.87
CA ASP A 23 7.03 -12.09 5.46
C ASP A 23 8.38 -12.72 5.04
N GLU A 24 9.01 -13.51 5.91
CA GLU A 24 10.40 -13.98 5.75
C GLU A 24 10.62 -14.85 4.51
N ASN A 25 9.59 -15.58 4.08
CA ASN A 25 9.62 -16.45 2.90
C ASN A 25 9.04 -15.79 1.65
N PHE A 26 8.78 -14.48 1.67
CA PHE A 26 8.19 -13.79 0.53
C PHE A 26 9.14 -13.77 -0.68
N VAL A 27 8.61 -14.13 -1.85
CA VAL A 27 9.33 -14.14 -3.12
C VAL A 27 8.56 -13.30 -4.16
N PRO A 28 9.07 -12.12 -4.56
CA PRO A 28 8.29 -11.16 -5.35
C PRO A 28 7.93 -11.64 -6.77
N TYR A 29 8.72 -12.54 -7.35
CA TYR A 29 8.56 -12.96 -8.76
C TYR A 29 7.74 -14.25 -8.93
N ARG A 30 7.21 -14.85 -7.85
CA ARG A 30 6.33 -16.03 -7.94
C ARG A 30 5.15 -15.90 -7.00
N ASP A 31 4.16 -16.77 -7.18
CA ASP A 31 3.14 -16.98 -6.17
C ASP A 31 3.76 -17.75 -4.98
N CYS A 32 3.81 -17.10 -3.82
CA CYS A 32 4.41 -17.63 -2.60
C CYS A 32 3.45 -17.51 -1.40
N PHE A 33 2.14 -17.37 -1.64
CA PHE A 33 1.16 -17.23 -0.57
C PHE A 33 1.27 -18.37 0.46
N PHE A 34 1.37 -19.62 -0.01
CA PHE A 34 1.50 -20.78 0.87
C PHE A 34 2.86 -20.88 1.58
N ASP A 35 3.91 -20.20 1.09
CA ASP A 35 5.23 -20.18 1.74
C ASP A 35 5.26 -19.23 2.95
N CYS A 36 4.38 -18.21 2.96
CA CYS A 36 4.25 -17.22 4.03
C CYS A 36 2.78 -16.82 4.28
N GLU A 37 1.89 -17.79 4.50
CA GLU A 37 0.44 -17.57 4.62
C GLU A 37 0.08 -16.57 5.73
N LYS A 38 0.87 -16.54 6.80
CA LYS A 38 0.70 -15.65 7.96
C LYS A 38 1.30 -14.26 7.77
N SER A 39 1.87 -13.96 6.60
CA SER A 39 2.44 -12.65 6.33
C SER A 39 1.39 -11.55 6.42
N GLU A 40 1.71 -10.49 7.16
CA GLU A 40 0.90 -9.27 7.21
C GLU A 40 0.75 -8.61 5.84
N ARG A 41 1.66 -8.91 4.88
CA ARG A 41 1.60 -8.43 3.49
C ARG A 41 0.24 -8.65 2.86
N TRP A 42 -0.34 -9.84 3.03
CA TRP A 42 -1.57 -10.19 2.33
C TRP A 42 -2.76 -9.39 2.82
N HIS A 43 -2.74 -9.00 4.08
CA HIS A 43 -3.72 -8.07 4.62
C HIS A 43 -3.43 -6.64 4.14
N ALA A 44 -2.19 -6.16 4.28
CA ALA A 44 -1.77 -4.83 3.84
C ALA A 44 -2.07 -4.55 2.35
N ASP A 45 -1.65 -5.44 1.45
CA ASP A 45 -1.86 -5.31 0.01
C ASP A 45 -3.35 -5.28 -0.36
N ARG A 46 -4.17 -6.07 0.33
CA ARG A 46 -5.62 -6.10 0.13
C ARG A 46 -6.26 -4.81 0.59
N THR A 47 -5.92 -4.34 1.80
CA THR A 47 -6.45 -3.10 2.38
C THR A 47 -6.14 -1.90 1.48
N ILE A 48 -4.94 -1.82 0.91
CA ILE A 48 -4.57 -0.74 -0.02
C ILE A 48 -5.42 -0.76 -1.29
N ARG A 49 -5.59 -1.95 -1.90
CA ARG A 49 -6.43 -2.10 -3.09
C ARG A 49 -7.88 -1.72 -2.81
N GLU A 50 -8.45 -2.26 -1.75
CA GLU A 50 -9.84 -2.00 -1.36
C GLU A 50 -10.07 -0.51 -1.03
N ALA A 51 -9.12 0.14 -0.35
CA ALA A 51 -9.20 1.57 -0.06
C ALA A 51 -9.19 2.42 -1.34
N TRP A 52 -8.33 2.11 -2.31
CA TRP A 52 -8.30 2.83 -3.59
C TRP A 52 -9.55 2.58 -4.44
N GLU A 53 -10.05 1.34 -4.49
CA GLU A 53 -11.30 1.05 -5.19
C GLU A 53 -12.48 1.81 -4.57
N ALA A 54 -12.59 1.81 -3.24
CA ALA A 54 -13.62 2.56 -2.54
C ALA A 54 -13.51 4.07 -2.77
N GLU A 55 -12.29 4.62 -2.78
CA GLU A 55 -12.05 6.04 -3.10
C GLU A 55 -12.54 6.39 -4.51
N LYS A 56 -12.34 5.50 -5.50
CA LYS A 56 -12.86 5.70 -6.86
C LYS A 56 -14.38 5.63 -6.92
N GLU A 57 -15.00 4.71 -6.19
CA GLU A 57 -16.45 4.55 -6.14
C GLU A 57 -17.14 5.73 -5.43
N GLU A 58 -16.58 6.18 -4.31
CA GLU A 58 -17.16 7.24 -3.45
C GLU A 58 -16.96 8.64 -4.04
N HIS A 59 -15.79 8.91 -4.63
CA HIS A 59 -15.39 10.26 -5.05
C HIS A 59 -15.17 10.43 -6.55
N GLY A 60 -15.27 9.36 -7.35
CA GLY A 60 -15.03 9.43 -8.79
C GLY A 60 -13.56 9.66 -9.16
N SER A 61 -12.65 9.38 -8.23
CA SER A 61 -11.21 9.50 -8.40
C SER A 61 -10.72 8.70 -9.62
N ARG A 62 -9.74 9.23 -10.36
CA ARG A 62 -9.18 8.59 -11.55
C ARG A 62 -7.74 8.15 -11.32
N GLY A 63 -7.33 7.11 -12.04
CA GLY A 63 -5.96 6.58 -11.99
C GLY A 63 -5.91 5.11 -11.58
N GLY A 64 -4.70 4.63 -11.36
CA GLY A 64 -4.42 3.28 -10.90
C GLY A 64 -3.40 3.26 -9.78
N ILE A 65 -3.24 2.10 -9.16
CA ILE A 65 -2.15 1.84 -8.22
C ILE A 65 -1.37 0.61 -8.69
N PHE A 66 -0.07 0.61 -8.45
CA PHE A 66 0.80 -0.51 -8.81
C PHE A 66 1.79 -0.81 -7.69
N ASN A 67 1.90 -2.09 -7.30
CA ASN A 67 2.88 -2.51 -6.30
C ASN A 67 4.28 -2.54 -6.92
N GLN A 68 4.98 -1.40 -6.86
CA GLN A 68 6.31 -1.22 -7.44
C GLN A 68 7.41 -1.76 -6.50
N CYS A 69 7.15 -1.79 -5.19
CA CYS A 69 8.16 -2.07 -4.17
C CYS A 69 7.80 -3.34 -3.39
N ARG A 70 8.27 -4.49 -3.88
CA ARG A 70 7.99 -5.81 -3.30
C ARG A 70 9.26 -6.42 -2.72
N TRP A 71 9.57 -6.08 -1.48
CA TRP A 71 10.76 -6.56 -0.76
C TRP A 71 10.36 -7.30 0.50
N VAL A 72 11.17 -8.26 0.98
CA VAL A 72 10.90 -8.94 2.25
C VAL A 72 10.73 -7.91 3.37
N GLY A 73 9.62 -8.00 4.10
CA GLY A 73 9.25 -7.09 5.19
C GLY A 73 8.65 -5.76 4.74
N SER A 74 8.46 -5.51 3.44
CA SER A 74 7.90 -4.25 2.94
C SER A 74 7.09 -4.37 1.63
N THR A 75 5.98 -3.64 1.55
CA THR A 75 5.19 -3.48 0.33
C THR A 75 5.01 -2.00 0.03
N GLY A 76 5.13 -1.58 -1.22
CA GLY A 76 4.99 -0.17 -1.60
C GLY A 76 4.21 -0.02 -2.91
N TRP A 77 3.12 0.75 -2.80
CA TRP A 77 2.15 0.95 -3.86
C TRP A 77 2.27 2.36 -4.42
N GLU A 78 2.67 2.46 -5.68
CA GLU A 78 2.77 3.71 -6.42
C GLU A 78 1.39 4.11 -6.94
N PHE A 79 1.02 5.37 -6.70
CA PHE A 79 -0.20 5.97 -7.23
C PHE A 79 0.07 6.60 -8.59
N TRP A 80 -0.67 6.13 -9.60
CA TRP A 80 -0.69 6.68 -10.94
C TRP A 80 -1.92 7.58 -11.06
N SER A 81 -1.91 8.64 -10.28
CA SER A 81 -2.95 9.67 -10.24
C SER A 81 -2.31 11.02 -9.93
N SER A 82 -2.89 12.09 -10.48
CA SER A 82 -2.53 13.47 -10.13
C SER A 82 -3.39 14.03 -8.99
N ASP A 83 -4.39 13.28 -8.53
CA ASP A 83 -5.30 13.70 -7.47
C ASP A 83 -4.67 13.45 -6.09
N GLN A 84 -3.98 14.46 -5.57
CA GLN A 84 -3.28 14.35 -4.29
C GLN A 84 -4.22 14.14 -3.11
N ASP A 85 -5.43 14.74 -3.16
CA ASP A 85 -6.40 14.59 -2.09
C ASP A 85 -6.96 13.17 -2.05
N ALA A 86 -7.21 12.55 -3.21
CA ALA A 86 -7.60 11.14 -3.30
C ALA A 86 -6.51 10.20 -2.77
N ILE A 87 -5.25 10.49 -3.08
CA ILE A 87 -4.10 9.72 -2.56
C ILE A 87 -4.04 9.82 -1.03
N LEU A 88 -4.17 11.03 -0.48
CA LEU A 88 -4.14 11.23 0.97
C LEU A 88 -5.32 10.58 1.68
N ARG A 89 -6.55 10.71 1.15
CA ARG A 89 -7.74 10.01 1.69
C ARG A 89 -7.55 8.51 1.69
N THR A 90 -7.01 7.96 0.60
CA THR A 90 -6.70 6.54 0.51
C THR A 90 -5.69 6.13 1.58
N ALA A 91 -4.58 6.86 1.74
CA ALA A 91 -3.58 6.58 2.76
C ALA A 91 -4.16 6.66 4.18
N MET A 92 -5.03 7.63 4.47
CA MET A 92 -5.72 7.76 5.76
C MET A 92 -6.68 6.59 6.02
N LYS A 93 -7.45 6.14 5.01
CA LYS A 93 -8.35 4.98 5.12
C LYS A 93 -7.58 3.69 5.36
N VAL A 94 -6.42 3.53 4.73
CA VAL A 94 -5.51 2.41 5.00
C VAL A 94 -4.97 2.47 6.43
N ALA A 95 -4.59 3.66 6.91
CA ALA A 95 -4.12 3.87 8.28
C ALA A 95 -5.19 3.46 9.31
N GLU A 96 -6.43 3.90 9.10
CA GLU A 96 -7.59 3.55 9.93
C GLU A 96 -7.83 2.03 9.94
N HIS A 97 -7.91 1.40 8.78
CA HIS A 97 -8.18 -0.05 8.68
C HIS A 97 -7.08 -0.91 9.28
N LEU A 98 -5.81 -0.51 9.16
CA LEU A 98 -4.68 -1.24 9.75
C LEU A 98 -4.43 -0.88 11.22
N GLY A 99 -5.10 0.15 11.75
CA GLY A 99 -4.86 0.66 13.11
C GLY A 99 -3.45 1.26 13.28
N LEU A 100 -2.95 1.95 12.26
CA LEU A 100 -1.60 2.53 12.21
C LEU A 100 -1.66 4.06 12.10
N GLU A 101 -0.61 4.74 12.55
CA GLU A 101 -0.41 6.15 12.24
C GLU A 101 0.19 6.31 10.84
N LEU A 102 -0.28 7.32 10.09
CA LEU A 102 0.25 7.67 8.78
C LEU A 102 1.40 8.68 8.93
N GLU A 103 2.62 8.27 8.54
CA GLU A 103 3.76 9.18 8.41
C GLU A 103 3.82 9.76 7.00
N LEU A 104 4.01 11.08 6.88
CA LEU A 104 4.26 11.77 5.61
C LEU A 104 5.76 12.05 5.49
N LYS A 105 6.39 11.68 4.37
CA LYS A 105 7.85 11.74 4.21
C LYS A 105 8.29 12.32 2.87
#